data_AF-A0A7S4FWS0-F1
#
_entry.id   AF-A0A7S4FWS0-F1
#
_cell.length_a   1.000
_cell.length_b   1.000
_cell.length_c   1.000
_cell.angle_alpha   90.00
_cell.angle_beta   90.00
_cell.angle_gamma   90.00
#
_symmetry.space_group_name_H-M   'P 1'
#
loop_
_entity.id
_entity.type
_entity.pdbx_description
1 polymer ?
#
loop_
_entity_poly.entity_id
_entity_poly.type
_entity_poly.pdbx_seq_one_letter_code
_entity_poly.pdbx_strand_id
1 'polypeptide(L)'
;MIPPEALEDGDIMNPVALSTLCSVPFEEPADDADIRFDNAVALLEKLVHDEGFEARQQAFFLEHCEEFTDEEENKLIYTDIFNRYTAQIEDLVLLRLTIEIPGFDL
;
A
#
# COMPACT_ATOMS: atom_id res chain seq x y z
N MET A 1 -13.08 65.69 18.07
CA MET A 1 -13.35 64.70 19.13
C MET A 1 -13.44 63.36 18.40
N ILE A 2 -12.48 62.48 18.63
CA ILE A 2 -12.23 61.23 17.88
C ILE A 2 -13.24 60.18 18.38
N PRO A 3 -13.84 59.33 17.51
CA PRO A 3 -14.70 58.24 17.95
C PRO A 3 -13.87 57.22 18.76
N PRO A 4 -14.41 56.62 19.83
CA PRO A 4 -13.70 55.61 20.60
C PRO A 4 -13.59 54.32 19.78
N GLU A 5 -12.49 54.19 19.06
CA GLU A 5 -11.88 52.89 18.78
C GLU A 5 -11.39 52.25 20.09
N ALA A 6 -11.29 50.93 20.05
CA ALA A 6 -10.47 50.09 20.93
C ALA A 6 -11.00 49.84 22.36
N LEU A 7 -11.97 48.93 22.45
CA LEU A 7 -11.79 47.81 23.38
C LEU A 7 -12.02 46.51 22.60
N GLU A 8 -10.90 45.96 22.13
CA GLU A 8 -10.75 44.54 21.85
C GLU A 8 -11.26 43.77 23.06
N ASP A 9 -12.25 42.89 22.90
CA ASP A 9 -12.39 41.72 23.77
C ASP A 9 -13.38 40.73 23.16
N GLY A 10 -12.84 39.60 22.76
CA GLY A 10 -13.58 38.38 22.53
C GLY A 10 -14.20 38.26 21.15
N ASP A 11 -13.39 37.87 20.17
CA ASP A 11 -13.82 36.81 19.25
C ASP A 11 -14.23 35.62 20.12
N ILE A 12 -15.49 35.62 20.56
CA ILE A 12 -16.14 34.42 21.06
C ILE A 12 -16.17 33.53 19.84
N MET A 13 -15.17 32.64 19.77
CA MET A 13 -15.15 31.52 18.84
C MET A 13 -16.56 30.92 18.88
N ASN A 14 -17.27 31.10 17.77
CA ASN A 14 -18.63 30.65 17.63
C ASN A 14 -18.67 29.14 17.97
N PRO A 15 -19.44 28.69 18.96
CA PRO A 15 -19.53 27.26 19.28
C PRO A 15 -20.07 26.42 18.10
N VAL A 16 -20.68 27.06 17.10
CA VAL A 16 -21.15 26.43 15.85
C VAL A 16 -19.98 26.13 14.88
N ALA A 17 -18.82 26.78 15.03
CA ALA A 17 -17.65 26.50 14.18
C ALA A 17 -16.88 25.23 14.60
N LEU A 18 -17.02 24.77 15.85
CA LEU A 18 -16.41 23.51 16.30
C LEU A 18 -17.21 22.26 15.88
N SER A 19 -18.51 22.38 15.63
CA SER A 19 -19.32 21.25 15.13
C SER A 19 -19.16 20.99 13.63
N THR A 20 -18.51 21.91 12.90
CA THR A 20 -18.36 21.82 11.43
C THR A 20 -16.99 21.28 11.01
N LEU A 21 -16.04 21.13 11.95
CA LEU A 21 -14.70 20.58 11.68
C LEU A 21 -14.58 19.08 11.94
N CYS A 22 -15.66 18.42 12.36
CA CYS A 22 -15.69 16.98 12.62
C CYS A 22 -16.82 16.32 11.84
N SER A 23 -16.96 16.64 10.56
CA SER A 23 -17.45 15.64 9.60
C SER A 23 -16.26 14.75 9.25
N VAL A 24 -15.76 14.01 10.24
CA VAL A 24 -15.11 12.74 9.88
C VAL A 24 -16.19 12.00 9.10
N PRO A 25 -15.92 11.54 7.87
CA PRO A 25 -16.85 10.63 7.22
C PRO A 25 -17.19 9.56 8.27
N PHE A 26 -18.48 9.35 8.53
CA PHE A 26 -18.90 8.15 9.23
C PHE A 26 -18.55 7.01 8.27
N GLU A 27 -17.30 6.57 8.30
CA GLU A 27 -16.89 5.31 7.72
C GLU A 27 -17.75 4.28 8.45
N GLU A 28 -18.63 3.63 7.70
CA GLU A 28 -19.36 2.50 8.25
C GLU A 28 -18.34 1.56 8.89
N PRO A 29 -18.65 0.99 10.07
CA PRO A 29 -17.71 0.08 10.73
C PRO A 29 -17.34 -1.01 9.72
N ALA A 30 -16.04 -1.06 9.38
CA ALA A 30 -15.49 -2.03 8.43
C ALA A 30 -16.00 -3.42 8.80
N ASP A 31 -16.57 -4.11 7.82
CA ASP A 31 -17.07 -5.45 8.07
C ASP A 31 -15.89 -6.45 8.18
N ASP A 32 -16.19 -7.69 8.58
CA ASP A 32 -15.13 -8.70 8.76
C ASP A 32 -14.35 -8.97 7.45
N ALA A 33 -14.94 -8.73 6.28
CA ALA A 33 -14.28 -8.90 5.00
C ALA A 33 -13.33 -7.73 4.69
N ASP A 34 -13.74 -6.50 4.97
CA ASP A 34 -12.91 -5.30 4.85
C ASP A 34 -11.66 -5.42 5.75
N ILE A 35 -11.85 -5.83 7.01
CA ILE A 35 -10.73 -6.04 7.95
C ILE A 35 -9.77 -7.12 7.44
N ARG A 36 -10.28 -8.21 6.86
CA ARG A 36 -9.44 -9.27 6.29
C ARG A 36 -8.67 -8.79 5.07
N PHE A 37 -9.31 -8.01 4.21
CA PHE A 37 -8.68 -7.43 3.02
C PHE A 37 -7.56 -6.46 3.41
N ASP A 38 -7.84 -5.53 4.34
CA ASP A 38 -6.85 -4.57 4.83
C ASP A 38 -5.63 -5.27 5.44
N ASN A 39 -5.86 -6.35 6.21
CA ASN A 39 -4.78 -7.17 6.75
C ASN A 39 -3.94 -7.83 5.63
N ALA A 40 -4.57 -8.35 4.58
CA ALA A 40 -3.85 -8.93 3.45
C ALA A 40 -3.00 -7.88 2.72
N VAL A 41 -3.54 -6.68 2.47
CA VAL A 41 -2.81 -5.57 1.84
C VAL A 41 -1.63 -5.13 2.71
N ALA A 42 -1.82 -4.98 4.02
CA ALA A 42 -0.75 -4.62 4.95
C ALA A 42 0.36 -5.68 5.01
N LEU A 43 0.02 -6.97 4.86
CA LEU A 43 1.01 -8.04 4.75
C LEU A 43 1.77 -8.00 3.43
N LEU A 44 1.10 -7.72 2.32
CA LEU A 44 1.74 -7.54 1.02
C LEU A 44 2.72 -6.36 1.03
N GLU A 45 2.34 -5.25 1.65
CA GLU A 45 3.23 -4.10 1.81
C GLU A 45 4.51 -4.49 2.57
N LYS A 46 4.36 -5.19 3.70
CA LYS A 46 5.52 -5.68 4.47
C LYS A 46 6.39 -6.64 3.68
N LEU A 47 5.78 -7.48 2.85
CA LEU A 47 6.47 -8.47 2.03
C LEU A 47 7.33 -7.83 0.95
N VAL A 48 6.81 -6.80 0.27
CA VAL A 48 7.53 -6.10 -0.80
C VAL A 48 8.72 -5.31 -0.24
N HIS A 49 8.62 -4.80 0.99
CA HIS A 49 9.71 -4.11 1.68
C HIS A 49 10.64 -5.06 2.46
N ASP A 50 10.44 -6.38 2.39
CA ASP A 50 11.26 -7.37 3.09
C ASP A 50 12.64 -7.50 2.41
N GLU A 51 13.71 -7.38 3.19
CA GLU A 51 15.08 -7.51 2.68
C GLU A 51 15.33 -8.89 2.06
N GLY A 52 14.67 -9.94 2.56
CA GLY A 52 14.75 -11.29 2.01
C GLY A 52 14.06 -11.42 0.66
N PHE A 53 12.98 -10.66 0.43
CA PHE A 53 12.32 -10.55 -0.87
C PHE A 53 13.21 -9.81 -1.87
N GLU A 54 13.78 -8.67 -1.48
CA GLU A 54 14.71 -7.90 -2.32
C GLU A 54 15.93 -8.73 -2.72
N ALA A 55 16.54 -9.47 -1.79
CA ALA A 55 17.67 -10.35 -2.07
C ALA A 55 17.33 -11.45 -3.09
N ARG A 56 16.12 -12.02 -3.03
CA ARG A 56 15.66 -13.02 -4.01
C ARG A 56 15.43 -12.42 -5.39
N GLN A 57 14.80 -11.24 -5.46
CA GLN A 57 14.63 -10.52 -6.73
C GLN A 57 15.99 -10.20 -7.35
N GLN A 58 16.93 -9.69 -6.55
CA GLN A 58 18.26 -9.35 -7.03
C GLN A 58 19.02 -10.58 -7.54
N ALA A 59 18.92 -11.72 -6.84
CA ALA A 59 19.51 -12.97 -7.31
C ALA A 59 18.91 -13.42 -8.66
N PHE A 60 17.59 -13.30 -8.83
CA PHE A 60 16.92 -13.61 -10.09
C PHE A 60 17.36 -12.67 -11.23
N PHE A 61 17.50 -11.37 -10.94
CA PHE A 61 17.97 -10.41 -11.93
C PHE A 61 19.42 -10.67 -12.32
N LEU A 62 20.31 -11.03 -11.38
CA LEU A 62 21.69 -11.37 -11.71
C LEU A 62 21.79 -12.62 -12.61
N GLU A 63 20.86 -13.57 -12.51
CA GLU A 63 20.80 -14.76 -13.37
C GLU A 63 20.33 -14.43 -14.80
N HIS A 64 19.48 -13.42 -14.96
CA HIS A 64 18.74 -13.20 -16.21
C HIS A 64 18.98 -11.85 -16.90
N CYS A 65 19.66 -10.90 -16.25
CA CYS A 65 19.83 -9.54 -16.79
C CYS A 65 20.59 -9.51 -18.12
N GLU A 66 21.52 -10.45 -18.35
CA GLU A 66 22.28 -10.55 -19.60
C GLU A 66 21.40 -10.86 -20.81
N GLU A 67 20.23 -11.49 -20.59
CA GLU A 67 19.27 -11.76 -21.64
C GLU A 67 18.52 -10.49 -22.07
N PHE A 68 18.41 -9.47 -21.22
CA PHE A 68 17.69 -8.24 -21.52
C PHE A 68 18.58 -7.23 -22.25
N THR A 69 18.29 -7.01 -23.53
CA THR A 69 18.97 -6.06 -24.40
C THR A 69 18.12 -4.82 -24.67
N ASP A 70 18.75 -3.68 -24.95
CA ASP A 70 18.09 -2.40 -25.29
C ASP A 70 17.62 -2.35 -26.77
N GLU A 71 17.23 -3.51 -27.31
CA GLU A 71 16.72 -3.63 -28.66
C GLU A 71 15.20 -3.44 -28.67
N GLU A 72 14.64 -2.93 -29.77
CA GLU A 72 13.19 -2.69 -29.88
C GLU A 72 12.38 -4.01 -29.95
N GLU A 73 13.01 -5.10 -30.39
CA GLU A 73 12.37 -6.41 -30.50
C GLU A 73 12.55 -7.26 -29.24
N ASN A 74 11.45 -7.82 -28.74
CA ASN A 74 11.47 -8.71 -27.58
C ASN A 74 11.97 -10.11 -27.97
N LYS A 75 12.87 -10.67 -27.15
CA LYS A 75 13.30 -12.06 -27.30
C LYS A 75 12.20 -13.01 -26.80
N LEU A 76 12.03 -14.14 -27.48
CA LEU A 76 11.06 -15.18 -27.08
C LEU A 76 11.31 -15.70 -25.65
N ILE A 77 12.56 -15.74 -25.22
CA ILE A 77 12.96 -16.17 -23.87
C ILE A 77 12.39 -15.27 -22.76
N TYR A 78 12.01 -14.02 -23.07
CA TYR A 78 11.43 -13.12 -22.08
C TYR A 78 10.13 -13.66 -21.49
N THR A 79 9.34 -14.39 -22.27
CA THR A 79 8.11 -15.03 -21.76
C THR A 79 8.43 -16.09 -20.72
N ASP A 80 9.45 -16.92 -20.95
CA ASP A 80 9.85 -17.96 -20.00
C ASP A 80 10.43 -17.34 -18.72
N ILE A 81 11.25 -16.30 -18.86
CA ILE A 81 11.82 -15.56 -17.72
C ILE A 81 10.70 -14.91 -16.90
N PHE A 82 9.75 -14.24 -17.56
CA PHE A 82 8.59 -13.62 -16.92
C PHE A 82 7.75 -14.65 -16.16
N ASN A 83 7.40 -15.78 -16.79
CA ASN A 83 6.61 -16.83 -16.16
C ASN A 83 7.32 -17.43 -14.94
N ARG A 84 8.64 -17.65 -15.03
CA ARG A 84 9.45 -18.12 -13.89
C ARG A 84 9.43 -17.12 -12.75
N TYR A 85 9.61 -15.84 -13.06
CA TYR A 85 9.60 -14.79 -12.05
C TYR A 85 8.23 -14.68 -11.37
N THR A 86 7.15 -14.60 -12.15
CA THR A 86 5.77 -14.53 -11.65
C THR A 86 5.45 -15.70 -10.74
N ALA A 87 5.76 -16.93 -11.15
CA ALA A 87 5.53 -18.12 -10.31
C ALA A 87 6.30 -18.04 -8.98
N GLN A 88 7.56 -17.60 -8.99
CA GLN A 88 8.34 -17.46 -7.76
C GLN A 88 7.75 -16.41 -6.80
N ILE A 89 7.24 -15.31 -7.34
CA ILE A 89 6.62 -14.24 -6.54
C ILE A 89 5.26 -14.71 -6.01
N GLU A 90 4.43 -15.33 -6.85
CA GLU A 90 3.13 -15.89 -6.46
C GLU A 90 3.28 -16.94 -5.35
N ASP A 91 4.22 -17.87 -5.49
CA ASP A 91 4.50 -18.89 -4.48
C ASP A 91 4.89 -18.27 -3.13
N LEU A 92 5.70 -17.21 -3.16
CA LEU A 92 6.15 -16.51 -1.97
C LEU A 92 5.02 -15.72 -1.31
N VAL A 93 4.21 -15.02 -2.10
CA VAL A 93 3.04 -14.26 -1.64
C VAL A 93 2.01 -15.20 -1.02
N LEU A 94 1.66 -16.28 -1.72
CA LEU A 94 0.70 -17.26 -1.24
C LEU A 94 1.16 -17.90 0.07
N LEU A 95 2.43 -18.34 0.14
CA LEU A 95 3.01 -18.89 1.36
C LEU A 95 2.88 -17.91 2.54
N ARG A 96 3.17 -16.62 2.32
CA ARG A 96 3.12 -15.62 3.39
C ARG A 96 1.69 -15.36 3.85
N LEU A 97 0.75 -15.21 2.92
CA LEU A 97 -0.66 -14.95 3.24
C LEU A 97 -1.31 -16.15 3.94
N THR A 98 -1.03 -17.39 3.51
CA THR A 98 -1.57 -18.59 4.16
C THR A 98 -1.03 -18.81 5.58
N ILE A 99 0.21 -18.40 5.86
CA ILE A 99 0.78 -18.51 7.22
C ILE A 99 0.14 -17.49 8.17
N GLU A 100 -0.06 -16.26 7.71
CA GLU A 100 -0.47 -15.13 8.56
C GLU A 100 -2.01 -15.00 8.66
N ILE A 101 -2.75 -15.44 7.63
CA ILE A 101 -4.22 -15.39 7.59
C ILE A 101 -4.77 -16.83 7.62
N PRO A 102 -5.32 -17.29 8.76
CA PRO A 102 -5.88 -18.63 8.87
C PRO A 102 -7.07 -18.84 7.92
N GLY A 103 -7.02 -19.91 7.13
CA GLY A 103 -8.07 -20.23 6.16
C GLY A 103 -8.10 -19.28 4.96
N PHE A 104 -6.98 -18.62 4.66
CA PHE A 104 -6.81 -17.87 3.43
C PHE A 104 -6.88 -18.80 2.22
N ASP A 105 -7.70 -18.40 1.24
CA ASP A 105 -7.89 -19.06 -0.04
C ASP A 105 -7.73 -17.98 -1.12
N LEU A 106 -6.91 -18.28 -2.14
CA LEU A 106 -6.51 -17.33 -3.18
C LEU A 106 -7.41 -17.47 -4.42
#